data_AF-A0A7L6ASH4-F1
#
_entry.id   AF-A0A7L6ASH4-F1
#
_cell.length_a   1.000
_cell.length_b   1.000
_cell.length_c   1.000
_cell.angle_alpha   90.00
_cell.angle_beta   90.00
_cell.angle_gamma   90.00
#
_symmetry.space_group_name_H-M   'P 1'
#
loop_
_entity.id
_entity.type
_entity.pdbx_description
1 polymer ?
#
loop_
_entity_poly.entity_id
_entity_poly.type
_entity_poly.pdbx_seq_one_letter_code
_entity_poly.pdbx_strand_id
1 'polypeptide(L)'
;MAGMLLLLFSQTAASALPKDLGVMGKVYPVAERSLLAVLMERLQQAQQSGRLAGIEADARQRWQAYAEQPPGQHYPRAPKPRTRKLDMTLTVEHDLADANGQMFASAGTKVNPLAMLQLSRDILLFDATDAAQAV
;
A
#
# COMPACT_ATOMS: atom_id res chain seq x y z
N MET A 1 28.35 98.38 -8.83
CA MET A 1 26.96 98.34 -8.32
C MET A 1 26.13 97.46 -9.24
N ALA A 2 25.39 96.52 -8.64
CA ALA A 2 24.18 95.82 -9.11
C ALA A 2 24.20 95.24 -10.54
N GLY A 3 24.18 93.91 -10.71
CA GLY A 3 22.95 93.10 -10.68
C GLY A 3 22.71 92.60 -12.13
N MET A 4 22.17 91.43 -12.45
CA MET A 4 21.29 90.53 -11.74
C MET A 4 21.35 89.17 -12.47
N LEU A 5 21.43 88.12 -11.66
CA LEU A 5 21.37 86.71 -12.00
C LEU A 5 19.94 86.33 -12.43
N LEU A 6 19.77 85.54 -13.50
CA LEU A 6 18.56 84.72 -13.66
C LEU A 6 18.96 83.34 -14.20
N LEU A 7 19.15 82.41 -13.26
CA LEU A 7 19.42 80.99 -13.51
C LEU A 7 18.10 80.27 -13.82
N LEU A 8 18.04 79.65 -15.00
CA LEU A 8 17.00 78.73 -15.42
C LEU A 8 17.06 77.44 -14.56
N PHE A 9 16.03 77.19 -13.76
CA PHE A 9 15.86 75.92 -13.05
C PHE A 9 15.29 74.86 -14.00
N SER A 10 16.16 74.05 -14.59
CA SER A 10 15.79 72.81 -15.28
C SER A 10 15.53 71.71 -14.24
N GLN A 11 14.27 71.38 -14.01
CA GLN A 11 13.86 70.25 -13.17
C GLN A 11 14.21 68.93 -13.87
N THR A 12 15.32 68.31 -13.46
CA THR A 12 15.67 66.95 -13.87
C THR A 12 14.89 65.94 -13.04
N ALA A 13 13.88 65.30 -13.64
CA ALA A 13 13.25 64.12 -13.07
C ALA A 13 14.29 63.00 -12.99
N ALA A 14 14.70 62.64 -11.77
CA ALA A 14 15.59 61.52 -11.54
C ALA A 14 14.84 60.21 -11.83
N SER A 15 15.13 59.59 -12.96
CA SER A 15 14.72 58.24 -13.28
C SER A 15 15.35 57.27 -12.26
N ALA A 16 14.57 56.81 -11.29
CA ALA A 16 15.01 55.73 -10.40
C ALA A 16 15.05 54.41 -11.19
N LEU A 17 16.24 53.93 -11.53
CA LEU A 17 16.41 52.57 -12.03
C LEU A 17 16.21 51.58 -10.86
N PRO A 18 15.48 50.47 -11.06
CA PRO A 18 15.37 49.44 -10.04
C PRO A 18 16.75 48.84 -9.76
N LYS A 19 17.19 48.95 -8.51
CA LYS A 19 18.46 48.38 -8.04
C LYS A 19 18.21 46.90 -7.70
N ASP A 20 18.73 45.99 -8.52
CA ASP A 20 18.80 44.58 -8.14
C ASP A 20 19.75 44.46 -6.94
N LEU A 21 19.20 44.07 -5.78
CA LEU A 21 19.93 43.94 -4.52
C LEU A 21 20.77 42.66 -4.45
N GLY A 22 20.75 41.83 -5.51
CA GLY A 22 21.54 40.62 -5.61
C GLY A 22 21.13 39.54 -4.59
N VAL A 23 21.86 38.43 -4.61
CA VAL A 23 21.65 37.31 -3.71
C VAL A 23 22.33 37.60 -2.36
N MET A 24 21.54 37.75 -1.29
CA MET A 24 22.08 37.85 0.07
C MET A 24 22.54 36.47 0.57
N GLY A 25 23.84 36.21 0.47
CA GLY A 25 24.50 35.06 1.10
C GLY A 25 25.06 34.01 0.14
N LYS A 26 26.02 33.21 0.62
CA LYS A 26 26.63 32.12 -0.15
C LYS A 26 25.65 30.96 -0.25
N VAL A 27 25.27 30.57 -1.47
CA VAL A 27 24.46 29.37 -1.72
C VAL A 27 25.40 28.19 -1.89
N TYR A 28 25.28 27.18 -1.03
CA TYR A 28 26.08 25.96 -1.11
C TYR A 28 25.28 24.86 -1.82
N PRO A 29 25.89 24.07 -2.72
CA PRO A 29 25.23 22.92 -3.30
C PRO A 29 24.91 21.88 -2.23
N VAL A 30 23.77 21.20 -2.36
CA VAL A 30 23.43 20.05 -1.50
C VAL A 30 24.44 18.93 -1.79
N ALA A 31 25.31 18.64 -0.82
CA ALA A 31 26.38 17.64 -0.92
C ALA A 31 25.98 16.25 -0.41
N GLU A 32 24.71 16.07 -0.04
CA GLU A 32 24.21 14.81 0.50
C GLU A 32 24.19 13.72 -0.57
N ARG A 33 24.68 12.55 -0.20
CA ARG A 33 24.67 11.39 -1.08
C ARG A 33 23.23 10.93 -1.33
N SER A 34 22.90 10.65 -2.59
CA SER A 34 21.60 10.09 -2.98
C SER A 34 21.25 8.85 -2.16
N LEU A 35 20.07 8.87 -1.52
CA LEU A 35 19.56 7.72 -0.77
C LEU A 35 19.45 6.47 -1.66
N LEU A 36 19.05 6.64 -2.93
CA LEU A 36 18.99 5.54 -3.89
C LEU A 36 20.37 4.91 -4.10
N ALA A 37 21.42 5.72 -4.24
CA ALA A 37 22.78 5.23 -4.40
C ALA A 37 23.26 4.44 -3.17
N VAL A 38 22.90 4.89 -1.96
CA VAL A 38 23.18 4.17 -0.71
C VAL A 38 22.42 2.85 -0.65
N LEU A 39 21.15 2.82 -1.04
CA LEU A 39 20.34 1.59 -1.06
C LEU A 39 20.88 0.57 -2.06
N MET A 40 21.27 1.02 -3.27
CA MET A 40 21.85 0.15 -4.30
C MET A 40 23.17 -0.46 -3.86
N GLU A 41 24.06 0.34 -3.24
CA GLU A 41 25.33 -0.17 -2.72
C GLU A 41 25.10 -1.23 -1.64
N ARG A 42 24.20 -0.97 -0.69
CA ARG A 42 23.84 -1.93 0.36
C ARG A 42 23.29 -3.23 -0.23
N LEU A 43 22.46 -3.13 -1.27
CA LEU A 43 21.90 -4.30 -1.95
C LEU A 43 23.02 -5.12 -2.63
N GLN A 44 23.94 -4.47 -3.34
CA GLN A 44 25.09 -5.14 -3.97
C GLN A 44 26.00 -5.82 -2.94
N GLN A 45 26.31 -5.15 -1.83
CA GLN A 45 27.09 -5.74 -0.74
C GLN A 45 26.38 -6.95 -0.13
N ALA A 46 25.06 -6.87 0.07
CA ALA A 46 24.26 -7.99 0.57
C ALA A 46 24.21 -9.17 -0.42
N GLN A 47 24.25 -8.89 -1.73
CA GLN A 47 24.33 -9.92 -2.77
C GLN A 47 25.70 -10.60 -2.77
N GLN A 48 26.78 -9.82 -2.79
CA GLN A 48 28.16 -10.33 -2.82
C GLN A 48 28.52 -11.13 -1.56
N SER A 49 28.02 -10.71 -0.40
CA SER A 49 28.21 -11.44 0.86
C SER A 49 27.32 -12.68 1.01
N GLY A 50 26.42 -12.95 0.06
CA GLY A 50 25.47 -14.06 0.13
C GLY A 50 24.31 -13.85 1.11
N ARG A 51 24.25 -12.71 1.81
CA ARG A 51 23.17 -12.39 2.76
C ARG A 51 21.79 -12.41 2.10
N LEU A 52 21.66 -11.92 0.87
CA LEU A 52 20.38 -11.95 0.14
C LEU A 52 19.88 -13.39 -0.10
N ALA A 53 20.79 -14.31 -0.44
CA ALA A 53 20.44 -15.71 -0.63
C ALA A 53 19.93 -16.35 0.66
N GLY A 54 20.52 -16.00 1.81
CA GLY A 54 20.03 -16.43 3.12
C GLY A 54 18.60 -15.92 3.40
N ILE A 55 18.33 -14.63 3.16
CA ILE A 55 17.00 -14.04 3.33
C ILE A 55 15.97 -14.74 2.43
N GLU A 56 16.32 -15.03 1.18
CA GLU A 56 15.45 -15.73 0.25
C GLU A 56 15.16 -17.16 0.71
N ALA A 57 16.18 -17.89 1.17
CA ALA A 57 16.02 -19.25 1.69
C ALA A 57 15.12 -19.26 2.94
N ASP A 58 15.35 -18.36 3.89
CA ASP A 58 14.54 -18.23 5.10
C ASP A 58 13.09 -17.86 4.76
N ALA A 59 12.88 -16.96 3.80
CA ALA A 59 11.55 -16.63 3.32
C ALA A 59 10.87 -17.85 2.70
N ARG A 60 11.55 -18.57 1.80
CA ARG A 60 11.03 -19.77 1.15
C ARG A 60 10.63 -20.84 2.16
N GLN A 61 11.49 -21.12 3.14
CA GLN A 61 11.21 -22.09 4.19
C GLN A 61 9.97 -21.70 5.01
N ARG A 62 9.85 -20.43 5.40
CA ARG A 62 8.66 -19.95 6.14
C ARG A 62 7.38 -20.09 5.32
N TRP A 63 7.42 -19.76 4.03
CA TRP A 63 6.27 -19.89 3.15
C TRP A 63 5.88 -21.34 2.91
N GLN A 64 6.86 -22.23 2.75
CA GLN A 64 6.61 -23.68 2.64
C GLN A 64 5.95 -24.21 3.91
N ALA A 65 6.51 -23.91 5.08
CA ALA A 65 5.93 -24.33 6.36
C ALA A 65 4.49 -23.81 6.54
N TYR A 66 4.23 -22.55 6.16
CA TYR A 66 2.88 -21.98 6.21
C TYR A 66 1.91 -22.66 5.24
N ALA A 67 2.35 -23.01 4.04
CA ALA A 67 1.51 -23.66 3.05
C ALA A 67 1.19 -25.11 3.44
N GLU A 68 2.16 -25.83 4.00
CA GLU A 68 2.00 -27.22 4.45
C GLU A 68 1.17 -27.31 5.73
N GLN A 69 1.39 -26.41 6.68
CA GLN A 69 0.72 -26.40 7.98
C GLN A 69 0.34 -24.97 8.36
N PRO A 70 -0.73 -24.43 7.74
CA PRO A 70 -1.18 -23.09 8.07
C PRO A 70 -1.63 -23.03 9.53
N PRO A 71 -1.27 -21.99 10.29
CA PRO A 71 -1.75 -21.82 11.65
C PRO A 71 -3.27 -21.66 11.63
N GLY A 72 -3.97 -22.45 12.44
CA GLY A 72 -5.41 -22.48 12.47
C GLY A 72 -5.94 -22.86 13.86
N GLN A 73 -7.25 -22.77 14.02
CA GLN A 73 -7.90 -23.29 15.22
C GLN A 73 -7.83 -24.82 15.21
N HIS A 74 -7.43 -25.40 16.34
CA HIS A 74 -7.49 -26.84 16.51
C HIS A 74 -8.93 -27.27 16.80
N TYR A 75 -9.46 -28.14 15.95
CA TYR A 75 -10.78 -28.74 16.14
C TYR A 75 -10.60 -30.18 16.63
N PRO A 76 -11.01 -30.52 17.87
CA PRO A 76 -10.88 -31.88 18.36
C PRO A 76 -11.84 -32.81 17.61
N ARG A 77 -11.48 -34.09 17.57
CA ARG A 77 -12.31 -35.13 16.95
C ARG A 77 -13.71 -35.15 17.57
N ALA A 78 -14.73 -35.16 16.72
CA ALA A 78 -16.11 -35.25 17.16
C ALA A 78 -16.37 -36.62 17.83
N PRO A 79 -16.93 -36.68 19.05
CA PRO A 79 -17.19 -37.94 19.74
C PRO A 79 -18.34 -38.75 19.13
N LYS A 80 -19.24 -38.09 18.38
CA LYS A 80 -20.38 -38.71 17.69
C LYS A 80 -20.67 -37.97 16.38
N PRO A 81 -21.07 -38.67 15.30
CA PRO A 81 -21.48 -38.03 14.06
C PRO A 81 -22.74 -37.19 14.26
N ARG A 82 -22.82 -36.05 13.57
CA ARG A 82 -23.96 -35.12 13.62
C ARG A 82 -24.19 -34.48 12.26
N THR A 83 -25.45 -34.23 11.94
CA THR A 83 -25.86 -33.50 10.74
C THR A 83 -26.53 -32.20 11.16
N ARG A 84 -26.19 -31.09 10.49
CA ARG A 84 -26.80 -29.78 10.70
C ARG A 84 -27.19 -29.18 9.37
N LYS A 85 -28.33 -28.48 9.33
CA LYS A 85 -28.69 -27.62 8.21
C LYS A 85 -28.07 -26.25 8.47
N LEU A 86 -27.39 -25.70 7.46
CA LEU A 86 -26.77 -24.38 7.51
C LEU A 86 -27.55 -23.43 6.58
N ASP A 87 -28.00 -22.30 7.12
CA ASP A 87 -28.51 -21.20 6.31
C ASP A 87 -27.36 -20.21 6.06
N MET A 88 -26.89 -20.12 4.81
CA MET A 88 -25.84 -19.20 4.40
C MET A 88 -26.40 -17.85 3.92
N THR A 89 -27.54 -17.40 4.45
CA THR A 89 -28.06 -16.07 4.15
C THR A 89 -27.18 -15.00 4.81
N LEU A 90 -26.54 -14.19 3.97
CA LEU A 90 -25.69 -13.07 4.33
C LEU A 90 -26.50 -11.77 4.17
N THR A 91 -26.20 -10.74 4.97
CA THR A 91 -26.79 -9.40 4.78
C THR A 91 -25.71 -8.47 4.25
N VAL A 92 -26.00 -7.78 3.16
CA VAL A 92 -25.11 -6.79 2.55
C VAL A 92 -24.99 -5.60 3.50
N GLU A 93 -23.77 -5.26 3.95
CA GLU A 93 -23.56 -4.24 4.97
C GLU A 93 -23.61 -2.80 4.42
N HIS A 94 -23.24 -2.61 3.16
CA HIS A 94 -23.17 -1.31 2.49
C HIS A 94 -23.55 -1.45 1.02
N ASP A 95 -23.94 -0.35 0.38
CA ASP A 95 -24.30 -0.36 -1.04
C ASP A 95 -23.11 -0.84 -1.90
N LEU A 96 -23.35 -1.86 -2.73
CA LEU A 96 -22.39 -2.45 -3.64
C LEU A 96 -22.68 -2.00 -5.07
N ALA A 97 -21.68 -1.41 -5.70
CA ALA A 97 -21.73 -0.96 -7.09
C ALA A 97 -20.54 -1.50 -7.89
N ASP A 98 -20.74 -1.62 -9.20
CA ASP A 98 -19.66 -1.99 -10.12
C ASP A 98 -18.69 -0.80 -10.37
N ALA A 99 -17.67 -1.02 -11.22
CA ALA A 99 -16.71 0.02 -11.57
C ALA A 99 -17.34 1.22 -12.32
N ASN A 100 -18.54 1.07 -12.88
CA ASN A 100 -19.28 2.13 -13.57
C ASN A 100 -20.24 2.87 -12.63
N GLY A 101 -20.32 2.49 -11.36
CA GLY A 101 -21.25 3.04 -10.37
C GLY A 101 -22.66 2.48 -10.45
N GLN A 102 -22.90 1.40 -11.21
CA GLN A 102 -24.18 0.72 -11.23
C GLN A 102 -24.33 -0.15 -9.97
N MET A 103 -25.28 0.20 -9.12
CA MET A 103 -25.57 -0.55 -7.90
C MET A 103 -26.20 -1.91 -8.23
N PHE A 104 -25.63 -3.00 -7.71
CA PHE A 104 -26.16 -4.36 -7.89
C PHE A 104 -26.66 -4.99 -6.59
N ALA A 105 -26.32 -4.41 -5.43
CA ALA A 105 -26.94 -4.76 -4.16
C ALA A 105 -26.93 -3.57 -3.20
N SER A 106 -28.06 -3.25 -2.58
CA SER A 106 -28.13 -2.20 -1.56
C SER A 106 -27.82 -2.75 -0.17
N ALA A 107 -27.41 -1.87 0.75
CA ALA A 107 -27.29 -2.17 2.17
C ALA A 107 -28.60 -2.79 2.70
N GLY A 108 -28.48 -3.81 3.55
CA GLY A 108 -29.60 -4.57 4.10
C GLY A 108 -30.13 -5.70 3.19
N THR A 109 -29.66 -5.82 1.95
CA THR A 109 -30.07 -6.91 1.06
C THR A 109 -29.64 -8.26 1.64
N LYS A 110 -30.59 -9.20 1.78
CA LYS A 110 -30.30 -10.58 2.18
C LYS A 110 -29.99 -11.43 0.96
N VAL A 111 -28.80 -12.01 0.91
CA VAL A 111 -28.33 -12.86 -0.19
C VAL A 111 -27.98 -14.23 0.36
N ASN A 112 -28.61 -15.27 -0.19
CA ASN A 112 -28.24 -16.65 0.09
C ASN A 112 -27.52 -17.24 -1.13
N PRO A 113 -26.19 -17.45 -1.07
CA PRO A 113 -25.45 -18.03 -2.18
C PRO A 113 -25.98 -19.41 -2.59
N LEU A 114 -26.50 -20.21 -1.65
CA LEU A 114 -27.04 -21.54 -1.94
C LEU A 114 -28.41 -21.50 -2.65
N ALA A 115 -29.11 -20.37 -2.61
CA ALA A 115 -30.35 -20.18 -3.37
C ALA A 115 -30.08 -19.82 -4.83
N MET A 116 -28.91 -19.20 -5.11
CA MET A 116 -28.51 -18.76 -6.45
C MET A 116 -27.57 -19.73 -7.14
N LEU A 117 -26.73 -20.44 -6.38
CA LEU A 117 -25.74 -21.39 -6.84
C LEU A 117 -25.93 -22.71 -6.10
N GLN A 118 -26.26 -23.76 -6.84
CA GLN A 118 -26.22 -25.12 -6.29
C GLN A 118 -24.78 -25.63 -6.32
N LEU A 119 -24.32 -26.20 -5.21
CA LEU A 119 -23.06 -26.94 -5.20
C LEU A 119 -23.20 -28.14 -6.14
N SER A 120 -22.36 -28.22 -7.15
CA SER A 120 -22.41 -29.29 -8.15
C SER A 120 -21.86 -30.63 -7.65
N ARG A 121 -21.21 -30.62 -6.47
CA ARG A 121 -20.56 -31.79 -5.84
C ARG A 121 -20.62 -31.68 -4.33
N ASP A 122 -20.56 -32.83 -3.68
CA ASP A 122 -20.37 -32.91 -2.23
C ASP A 122 -18.93 -32.50 -1.87
N ILE A 123 -18.81 -31.61 -0.88
CA ILE A 123 -17.52 -31.18 -0.35
C ILE A 123 -17.21 -32.01 0.90
N LEU A 124 -16.12 -32.76 0.84
CA LEU A 124 -15.59 -33.53 1.96
C LEU A 124 -14.36 -32.82 2.52
N LEU A 125 -14.34 -32.62 3.83
CA LEU A 125 -13.25 -31.99 4.58
C LEU A 125 -12.79 -32.99 5.65
N PHE A 126 -11.49 -33.24 5.72
CA PHE A 126 -10.87 -34.14 6.68
C PHE A 126 -9.56 -33.53 7.19
N ASP A 127 -9.15 -33.95 8.38
CA ASP A 127 -7.84 -33.59 8.93
C ASP A 127 -6.74 -34.41 8.23
N ALA A 128 -5.89 -33.74 7.45
CA ALA A 128 -4.79 -34.38 6.73
C ALA A 128 -3.68 -34.96 7.65
N THR A 129 -3.67 -34.59 8.94
CA THR A 129 -2.73 -35.13 9.94
C THR A 129 -3.25 -36.39 10.64
N ASP A 130 -4.56 -36.68 10.55
CA ASP A 130 -5.17 -37.88 11.12
C ASP A 130 -5.36 -38.96 10.04
N ALA A 131 -4.49 -39.98 10.06
CA ALA A 131 -4.54 -41.10 9.12
C ALA A 131 -5.86 -41.89 9.19
N ALA A 132 -6.64 -41.79 10.27
CA ALA A 132 -7.95 -42.42 10.36
C ALA A 132 -9.06 -41.63 9.63
N GLN A 133 -8.77 -40.37 9.22
CA GLN A 133 -9.68 -39.52 8.46
C GLN A 133 -9.30 -39.40 6.98
N ALA A 134 -8.04 -39.68 6.63
CA ALA A 134 -7.60 -39.75 5.24
C ALA A 134 -8.20 -41.00 4.56
N VAL A 135 -9.01 -40.78 3.52
CA VAL A 135 -9.69 -41.81 2.71
C VAL A 135 -8.74 -42.39 1.67
#